data_AF-A0A444WW23-F1
#
_entry.id   AF-A0A444WW23-F1
#
_cell.length_a   1.000
_cell.length_b   1.000
_cell.length_c   1.000
_cell.angle_alpha   90.00
_cell.angle_beta   90.00
_cell.angle_gamma   90.00
#
_symmetry.space_group_name_H-M   'P 1'
#
loop_
_entity.id
_entity.type
_entity.pdbx_description
1 polymer ?
#
loop_
_entity_poly.entity_id
_entity_poly.type
_entity_poly.pdbx_seq_one_letter_code
_entity_poly.pdbx_strand_id
1 'polypeptide(L)'
;MVLEPSLPASWSRIPIDWIKVVIPLHQLKAVNPSASRVNPSEKYIQVISADNHEFWYMGFLNYEGAVECLQNLFEASRLQSE
;
A
#
# COMPACT_ATOMS: atom_id res chain seq x y z
N MET A 1 10.27 13.14 6.66
CA MET A 1 9.71 14.34 7.31
C MET A 1 8.46 14.71 6.52
N VAL A 2 7.32 14.10 6.85
CA VAL A 2 6.06 14.48 6.22
C VAL A 2 5.51 15.65 7.03
N LEU A 3 5.42 16.81 6.41
CA LEU A 3 4.73 17.96 6.98
C LEU A 3 3.25 17.59 7.05
N GLU A 4 2.78 17.18 8.23
CA GLU A 4 1.35 17.10 8.53
C GLU A 4 0.74 18.49 8.34
N PRO A 5 -0.19 18.69 7.39
CA PRO A 5 -0.92 19.95 7.31
C PRO A 5 -1.73 20.09 8.59
N SER A 6 -1.68 21.25 9.25
CA SER A 6 -2.47 21.53 10.45
C SER A 6 -3.96 21.32 10.18
N LEU A 7 -4.47 20.14 10.50
CA LEU A 7 -5.88 19.81 10.35
C LEU A 7 -6.71 20.71 11.30
N PRO A 8 -7.95 21.09 10.92
CA PRO A 8 -8.82 21.87 11.79
C PRO A 8 -9.06 21.14 13.12
N ALA A 9 -9.19 21.86 14.23
CA ALA A 9 -9.29 21.28 15.59
C ALA A 9 -10.43 20.24 15.77
N SER A 10 -11.43 20.19 14.90
CA SER A 10 -12.48 19.16 14.89
C SER A 10 -12.02 17.81 14.31
N TRP A 11 -10.95 17.80 13.52
CA TRP A 11 -10.35 16.60 12.91
C TRP A 11 -9.33 15.94 13.86
N SER A 12 -8.86 16.66 14.89
CA SER A 12 -7.98 16.15 15.95
C SER A 12 -8.65 15.11 16.88
N ARG A 13 -9.93 14.82 16.68
CA ARG A 13 -10.71 13.83 17.46
C ARG A 13 -11.02 12.57 16.69
N ILE A 14 -10.63 12.47 15.42
CA ILE A 14 -10.81 11.21 14.70
C ILE A 14 -9.66 10.29 15.13
N PRO A 15 -9.93 9.20 15.87
CA PRO A 15 -8.88 8.28 16.31
C PRO A 15 -8.21 7.72 15.07
N ILE A 16 -6.87 7.71 15.01
CA ILE A 16 -6.04 7.21 13.89
C ILE A 16 -6.51 5.81 13.42
N ASP A 17 -7.16 5.06 14.33
CA ASP A 17 -7.80 3.76 14.12
C ASP A 17 -8.93 3.71 13.07
N TRP A 18 -9.41 4.85 12.55
CA TRP A 18 -10.57 4.88 11.66
C TRP A 18 -10.29 4.57 10.18
N ILE A 19 -9.04 4.67 9.71
CA ILE A 19 -8.72 4.46 8.30
C ILE A 19 -8.24 3.03 8.08
N LYS A 20 -9.17 2.16 7.70
CA LYS A 20 -8.88 0.79 7.26
C LYS A 20 -9.25 0.62 5.79
N VAL A 21 -8.25 0.30 4.97
CA VAL A 21 -8.47 -0.10 3.56
C VAL A 21 -8.49 -1.64 3.51
N VAL A 22 -9.52 -2.21 2.90
CA VAL A 22 -9.63 -3.65 2.66
C VAL A 22 -9.80 -3.86 1.16
N ILE A 23 -8.85 -4.56 0.54
CA ILE A 23 -8.89 -4.91 -0.88
C ILE A 23 -9.12 -6.42 -0.96
N PRO A 24 -10.27 -6.87 -1.49
CA PRO A 24 -10.47 -8.30 -1.77
C PRO A 24 -9.42 -8.80 -2.76
N LEU A 25 -8.88 -10.00 -2.55
CA LEU A 25 -7.81 -10.55 -3.38
C LEU A 25 -8.19 -10.64 -4.88
N HIS A 26 -9.44 -10.97 -5.21
CA HIS A 26 -9.91 -11.00 -6.60
C HIS A 26 -10.02 -9.60 -7.25
N GLN A 27 -9.95 -8.52 -6.46
CA GLN A 27 -9.89 -7.15 -6.94
C GLN A 27 -8.44 -6.62 -6.96
N LEU A 28 -7.45 -7.44 -6.60
CA LEU A 28 -6.05 -7.06 -6.70
C LEU A 28 -5.59 -7.19 -8.15
N LYS A 29 -5.13 -6.08 -8.73
CA LYS A 29 -4.70 -6.00 -10.14
C LYS A 29 -3.19 -6.07 -10.31
N ALA A 30 -2.44 -5.47 -9.40
CA ALA A 30 -0.97 -5.51 -9.43
C ALA A 30 -0.35 -5.20 -8.07
N VAL A 31 0.86 -5.73 -7.87
CA VAL A 31 1.76 -5.40 -6.76
C VAL A 31 3.14 -5.08 -7.36
N ASN A 32 3.54 -3.82 -7.34
CA ASN A 32 4.78 -3.35 -7.95
C ASN A 32 5.74 -2.79 -6.89
N PRO A 33 6.92 -3.39 -6.69
CA PRO A 33 8.01 -2.80 -5.94
C PRO A 33 8.50 -1.54 -6.65
N SER A 34 8.83 -0.50 -5.89
CA SER A 34 9.34 0.77 -6.43
C SER A 34 10.29 1.45 -5.45
N ALA A 35 11.06 2.40 -5.93
CA ALA A 35 11.93 3.23 -5.11
C ALA A 35 11.95 4.65 -5.66
N SER A 36 12.22 5.64 -4.79
CA SER A 36 12.37 7.02 -5.20
C SER A 36 13.53 7.18 -6.18
N ARG A 37 13.29 7.92 -7.27
CA ARG A 37 14.32 8.27 -8.24
C ARG A 37 15.37 9.21 -7.66
N VAL A 38 15.00 9.98 -6.64
CA VAL A 38 15.89 10.94 -5.96
C VAL A 38 16.65 10.28 -4.83
N ASN A 39 16.00 9.36 -4.10
CA ASN A 39 16.58 8.64 -2.97
C ASN A 39 16.27 7.13 -3.06
N PRO A 40 17.15 6.30 -3.65
CA PRO A 40 16.90 4.86 -3.80
C PRO A 40 16.69 4.08 -2.49
N SER A 41 17.05 4.65 -1.34
CA SER A 41 16.77 4.06 -0.02
C SER A 41 15.31 4.20 0.40
N GLU A 42 14.55 5.15 -0.18
CA GLU A 42 13.11 5.26 0.01
C GLU A 42 12.40 4.28 -0.92
N LYS A 43 12.00 3.14 -0.33
CA LYS A 43 11.33 2.06 -1.03
C LYS A 43 9.83 2.11 -0.79
N TYR A 44 9.08 1.76 -1.84
CA TYR A 44 7.62 1.80 -1.87
C TYR A 44 7.08 0.50 -2.46
N ILE A 45 5.88 0.11 -2.04
CA ILE A 45 5.12 -0.95 -2.71
C ILE A 45 3.83 -0.33 -3.23
N GLN A 46 3.66 -0.33 -4.54
CA GLN A 46 2.42 0.08 -5.19
C GLN A 46 1.48 -1.11 -5.26
N VAL A 47 0.25 -0.92 -4.78
CA VAL A 47 -0.85 -1.88 -4.90
C VAL A 47 -1.93 -1.24 -5.76
N ILE A 48 -2.34 -1.91 -6.83
CA ILE A 48 -3.36 -1.42 -7.76
C ILE A 48 -4.58 -2.32 -7.66
N SER A 49 -5.77 -1.75 -7.50
CA SER A 49 -7.04 -2.47 -7.54
C SER A 49 -7.60 -2.60 -8.97
N ALA A 50 -8.58 -3.48 -9.16
CA ALA A 50 -9.22 -3.74 -10.44
C ALA A 50 -9.94 -2.50 -11.02
N ASP A 51 -10.41 -1.60 -10.15
CA ASP A 51 -10.98 -0.30 -10.50
C ASP A 51 -9.95 0.85 -10.59
N ASN A 52 -8.66 0.50 -10.66
CA ASN A 52 -7.53 1.40 -10.87
C ASN A 52 -7.24 2.39 -9.72
N HIS A 53 -7.71 2.14 -8.50
CA HIS A 53 -7.17 2.85 -7.34
C HIS A 53 -5.74 2.40 -7.05
N GLU A 54 -4.88 3.36 -6.73
CA GLU A 54 -3.48 3.11 -6.40
C GLU A 54 -3.19 3.42 -4.94
N PHE A 55 -2.60 2.45 -4.24
CA PHE A 55 -2.16 2.58 -2.86
C PHE A 55 -0.64 2.45 -2.81
N TRP A 56 0.02 3.43 -2.19
CA TRP A 56 1.47 3.48 -2.06
C TRP A 56 1.85 3.25 -0.60
N TYR A 57 2.39 2.08 -0.32
CA TYR A 57 2.85 1.71 1.03
C TYR A 57 4.35 1.96 1.17
N MET A 58 4.76 2.48 2.32
CA MET A 58 6.14 2.80 2.64
C MET A 58 6.43 2.48 4.11
N GLY A 59 7.69 2.60 4.54
CA GLY A 59 8.05 2.47 5.96
C GLY A 59 8.13 1.04 6.47
N PHE A 60 8.34 0.07 5.58
CA PHE A 60 8.53 -1.34 5.95
C PHE A 60 9.86 -1.53 6.68
N LEU A 61 9.83 -2.21 7.83
CA LEU A 61 11.04 -2.66 8.52
C LEU A 61 11.77 -3.77 7.74
N ASN A 62 11.00 -4.69 7.14
CA ASN A 62 11.49 -5.72 6.22
C ASN A 62 10.79 -5.53 4.87
N TYR A 63 11.36 -4.70 4.01
CA TYR A 63 10.78 -4.35 2.72
C TYR A 63 10.73 -5.56 1.78
N GLU A 64 11.82 -6.31 1.69
CA GLU A 64 11.96 -7.45 0.78
C GLU A 64 10.94 -8.55 1.12
N GLY A 65 10.78 -8.89 2.41
CA GLY A 65 9.78 -9.86 2.83
C GLY A 65 8.34 -9.40 2.62
N ALA A 66 8.07 -8.08 2.74
CA ALA A 66 6.75 -7.53 2.45
C ALA A 66 6.41 -7.61 0.94
N VAL A 67 7.39 -7.31 0.08
CA VAL A 67 7.26 -7.48 -1.38
C VAL A 67 6.95 -8.93 -1.73
N GLU A 68 7.76 -9.87 -1.25
CA GLU A 68 7.59 -11.30 -1.51
C GLU A 68 6.21 -11.79 -1.06
N CYS A 69 5.78 -11.41 0.15
CA CYS A 69 4.47 -11.78 0.69
C CYS A 69 3.31 -11.28 -0.20
N LEU A 70 3.33 -10.01 -0.58
CA LEU A 70 2.26 -9.40 -1.39
C LEU A 70 2.23 -9.94 -2.82
N GLN A 71 3.40 -10.19 -3.43
CA GLN A 71 3.47 -10.80 -4.75
C GLN A 71 2.97 -12.25 -4.74
N ASN A 72 3.34 -13.05 -3.73
CA ASN A 72 2.84 -14.41 -3.59
C ASN A 72 1.31 -14.44 -3.41
N LEU A 73 0.74 -13.50 -2.64
CA LEU A 73 -0.71 -13.35 -2.50
C LEU A 73 -1.38 -12.99 -3.83
N PHE A 74 -0.78 -12.09 -4.61
CA PHE A 74 -1.28 -11.70 -5.92
C PHE A 74 -1.26 -12.86 -6.94
N GLU A 75 -0.18 -13.66 -6.96
CA GLU A 75 -0.13 -14.84 -7.83
C GLU A 75 -1.15 -15.89 -7.40
N ALA A 76 -1.30 -16.13 -6.08
CA ALA A 76 -2.31 -17.04 -5.55
C ALA A 76 -3.75 -16.60 -5.87
N SER A 77 -4.02 -15.28 -5.91
CA SER A 77 -5.36 -14.78 -6.26
C SER A 77 -5.71 -14.99 -7.73
N ARG A 78 -4.71 -15.01 -8.62
CA ARG A 78 -4.91 -15.29 -10.05
C ARG A 78 -5.29 -16.76 -10.30
N LEU A 79 -4.71 -17.69 -9.55
CA LEU A 79 -5.03 -19.11 -9.64
C LEU A 79 -6.45 -19.45 -9.15
N GLN A 80 -7.07 -18.58 -8.34
CA GLN A 80 -8.45 -18.76 -7.87
C GLN A 80 -9.50 -18.16 -8.81
N SER A 81 -9.07 -17.39 -9.81
CA SER A 81 -9.94 -16.78 -10.82
C SER A 81 -10.05 -17.58 -12.13
N GLU A 82 -9.44 -18.78 -12.17
CA GLU A 82 -9.54 -19.76 -13.27
C GLU A 82 -10.58 -20.85 -12.99
#